data_AF-A0A3C0KXC5-F1
#
_entry.id   AF-A0A3C0KXC5-F1
#
_cell.length_a   1.000
_cell.length_b   1.000
_cell.length_c   1.000
_cell.angle_alpha   90.00
_cell.angle_beta   90.00
_cell.angle_gamma   90.00
#
_symmetry.space_group_name_H-M   'P 1'
#
loop_
_entity.id
_entity.type
_entity.pdbx_description
1 polymer ?
#
loop_
_entity_poly.entity_id
_entity_poly.type
_entity_poly.pdbx_seq_one_letter_code
_entity_poly.pdbx_strand_id
1 'polypeptide(L)'
;VTGICQVTGDEDLMLISDAGKIIRVRVEEVSLIHRSTQGVRLIDLDENERLVGIARVEREEEIEEILENGVEETDGSPQEIDLFDKEP
;
A
#
# COMPACT_ATOMS: atom_id res chain seq x y z
N VAL A 1 4.72 -1.53 -25.68
CA VAL A 1 3.75 -2.29 -24.86
C VAL A 1 4.55 -3.30 -24.06
N THR A 2 4.57 -3.19 -22.73
CA THR A 2 5.35 -4.08 -21.85
C THR A 2 4.54 -5.31 -21.44
N GLY A 3 3.21 -5.24 -21.45
CA GLY A 3 2.34 -6.38 -21.16
C GLY A 3 0.87 -6.07 -21.46
N ILE A 4 0.05 -7.12 -21.43
CA ILE A 4 -1.41 -7.06 -21.45
C ILE A 4 -1.89 -8.03 -20.38
N CYS A 5 -2.78 -7.58 -19.50
CA CYS A 5 -3.34 -8.41 -18.45
C CYS A 5 -4.86 -8.33 -18.49
N GLN A 6 -5.53 -9.49 -18.44
CA GLN A 6 -6.98 -9.57 -18.32
C GLN A 6 -7.36 -9.57 -16.84
N VAL A 7 -8.36 -8.75 -16.49
CA VAL A 7 -8.84 -8.55 -15.12
C VAL A 7 -10.36 -8.63 -15.10
N THR A 8 -10.93 -9.05 -13.98
CA THR A 8 -12.37 -9.06 -13.73
C THR A 8 -12.83 -7.89 -12.85
N GLY A 9 -11.93 -7.32 -12.06
CA GLY A 9 -12.16 -6.09 -11.29
C GLY A 9 -11.88 -6.25 -9.79
N ASP A 10 -11.95 -7.47 -9.30
CA ASP A 10 -11.73 -7.88 -7.90
C ASP A 10 -10.25 -8.14 -7.58
N GLU A 11 -9.38 -8.09 -8.57
CA GLU A 11 -7.95 -8.30 -8.40
C GLU A 11 -7.19 -6.99 -8.14
N ASP A 12 -5.92 -7.13 -7.77
CA ASP A 12 -4.96 -6.04 -7.73
C ASP A 12 -3.88 -6.25 -8.81
N LEU A 13 -3.31 -5.14 -9.26
CA LEU A 13 -2.18 -5.12 -10.17
C LEU A 13 -0.91 -4.77 -9.40
N MET A 14 0.12 -5.60 -9.57
CA MET A 14 1.47 -5.29 -9.13
C MET A 14 2.28 -4.79 -10.32
N LEU A 15 2.80 -3.57 -10.20
CA LEU A 15 3.67 -2.91 -11.16
C LEU A 15 5.10 -2.97 -10.65
N ILE A 16 6.02 -3.43 -11.49
CA ILE A 16 7.42 -3.68 -11.11
C ILE A 16 8.33 -2.85 -12.01
N SER A 17 9.17 -2.02 -11.41
CA SER A 17 10.21 -1.26 -12.12
C SER A 17 11.56 -1.98 -12.15
N ASP A 18 12.44 -1.58 -13.07
CA ASP A 18 13.83 -2.04 -13.12
C ASP A 18 14.66 -1.62 -11.90
N ALA A 19 14.27 -0.53 -11.24
CA ALA A 19 14.87 -0.09 -9.98
C ALA A 19 14.41 -0.90 -8.75
N GLY A 20 13.52 -1.88 -8.93
CA GLY A 20 13.01 -2.73 -7.86
C GLY A 20 11.86 -2.11 -7.05
N LYS A 21 11.27 -1.00 -7.51
CA LYS A 21 10.03 -0.48 -6.92
C LYS A 21 8.87 -1.39 -7.31
N ILE A 22 8.05 -1.73 -6.33
CA ILE A 22 6.85 -2.54 -6.51
C ILE A 22 5.67 -1.73 -6.00
N ILE A 23 4.69 -1.51 -6.87
CA ILE A 23 3.50 -0.71 -6.56
C ILE A 23 2.27 -1.58 -6.77
N ARG A 24 1.41 -1.64 -5.76
CA ARG A 24 0.13 -2.34 -5.80
C ARG A 24 -0.98 -1.33 -6.10
N VAL A 25 -1.80 -1.60 -7.09
CA VAL A 25 -2.93 -0.75 -7.52
C VAL A 25 -4.17 -1.62 -7.60
N ARG A 26 -5.27 -1.19 -6.97
CA ARG A 26 -6.54 -1.91 -7.08
C ARG A 26 -7.08 -1.74 -8.49
N VAL A 27 -7.53 -2.83 -9.14
CA VAL A 27 -8.07 -2.73 -10.51
C VAL A 27 -9.24 -1.73 -10.58
N GLU A 28 -10.03 -1.63 -9.51
CA GLU A 28 -11.18 -0.71 -9.39
C GLU A 28 -10.78 0.77 -9.46
N GLU A 29 -9.53 1.11 -9.12
CA GLU A 29 -9.00 2.48 -9.18
C GLU A 29 -8.50 2.85 -10.59
N VAL A 30 -8.34 1.86 -11.48
CA VAL A 30 -7.91 2.08 -12.85
C VAL A 30 -9.06 2.62 -13.68
N SER A 31 -8.84 3.78 -14.30
CA SER A 31 -9.86 4.44 -15.14
C SER A 31 -10.24 3.59 -16.36
N LEU A 32 -11.53 3.32 -16.53
CA LEU A 32 -12.08 2.70 -17.74
C LEU A 32 -12.09 3.71 -18.89
N ILE A 33 -11.34 3.42 -19.95
CA ILE A 33 -11.20 4.27 -21.13
C ILE A 33 -11.40 3.50 -22.43
N HIS A 34 -11.67 4.21 -23.52
CA HIS A 34 -11.80 3.61 -24.84
C HIS A 34 -10.44 3.12 -25.38
N ARG A 35 -10.42 2.05 -26.19
CA ARG A 35 -9.17 1.42 -26.71
C ARG A 35 -8.35 2.32 -27.63
N SER A 36 -9.00 3.27 -28.31
CA SER A 36 -8.34 4.23 -29.21
C SER A 36 -7.92 5.49 -28.46
N THR A 37 -7.11 5.32 -27.41
CA THR A 37 -6.58 6.39 -26.56
C THR A 37 -5.11 6.10 -26.21
N GLN A 38 -4.41 7.07 -25.63
CA GLN A 38 -3.03 6.90 -25.16
C GLN A 38 -2.93 6.12 -23.84
N GLY A 39 -4.01 6.02 -23.07
CA GLY A 39 -3.97 5.53 -21.69
C GLY A 39 -4.09 6.64 -20.66
N VAL A 40 -4.13 6.22 -19.39
CA VAL A 40 -3.94 7.07 -18.22
C VAL A 40 -2.61 6.73 -17.56
N ARG A 41 -2.04 7.68 -16.82
CA ARG A 41 -0.87 7.41 -15.98
C ARG A 41 -1.35 6.80 -14.66
N LEU A 42 -0.81 5.63 -14.31
CA LEU A 42 -1.11 4.97 -13.03
C LEU A 42 -0.08 5.31 -11.95
N ILE A 43 1.19 5.43 -12.33
CA ILE A 43 2.31 5.67 -11.41
C ILE A 43 3.26 6.69 -12.01
N ASP A 44 3.92 7.45 -11.14
CA ASP A 44 5.08 8.26 -11.49
C ASP A 44 6.36 7.43 -11.33
N LEU A 45 7.23 7.50 -12.33
CA LEU A 45 8.54 6.86 -12.35
C LEU A 45 9.60 7.96 -12.41
N ASP A 46 10.78 7.68 -11.83
CA ASP A 46 11.91 8.62 -11.92
C ASP A 46 12.43 8.70 -13.38
N GLU A 47 13.19 9.75 -13.71
CA GLU A 47 13.60 10.07 -15.10
C GLU A 47 14.32 8.94 -15.86
N ASN A 48 14.90 7.97 -15.15
CA ASN A 48 15.60 6.82 -15.75
C ASN A 48 15.02 5.47 -15.33
N GLU A 49 13.88 5.46 -14.67
CA GLU A 49 13.20 4.26 -14.22
C GLU A 49 12.18 3.80 -15.26
N ARG A 50 12.08 2.49 -15.46
CA ARG A 50 11.15 1.91 -16.42
C ARG A 50 10.34 0.81 -15.78
N LEU A 51 9.07 0.74 -16.17
CA LEU A 51 8.22 -0.41 -15.86
C LEU A 51 8.71 -1.63 -16.64
N VAL A 52 9.09 -2.69 -15.93
CA VAL A 52 9.57 -3.96 -16.51
C VAL A 52 8.57 -5.10 -16.36
N GLY A 53 7.62 -4.99 -15.43
CA GLY A 53 6.67 -6.06 -15.16
C GLY A 53 5.30 -5.57 -14.73
N ILE A 54 4.29 -6.37 -15.08
CA ILE A 54 2.94 -6.30 -14.54
C ILE A 54 2.53 -7.71 -14.12
N ALA A 55 1.95 -7.84 -12.94
CA ALA A 55 1.36 -9.07 -12.45
C ALA A 55 -0.03 -8.79 -11.90
N ARG A 56 -0.96 -9.73 -12.12
CA ARG A 56 -2.28 -9.71 -11.48
C ARG A 56 -2.24 -10.60 -10.26
N VAL A 57 -2.79 -10.12 -9.17
CA VAL A 57 -2.83 -10.82 -7.89
C VAL A 57 -4.27 -10.85 -7.41
N GLU A 58 -4.73 -12.05 -7.04
CA GLU A 58 -6.04 -12.20 -6.41
C GLU A 58 -6.05 -11.45 -5.07
N ARG A 59 -7.16 -10.75 -4.80
CA ARG A 59 -7.29 -10.01 -3.56
C ARG A 59 -7.69 -10.97 -2.46
N GLU A 60 -6.78 -11.19 -1.52
CA GLU A 60 -7.13 -11.78 -0.22
C GLU A 60 -7.80 -10.69 0.64
N GLU A 61 -8.78 -11.07 1.46
CA GLU A 61 -9.42 -10.13 2.38
C GLU A 61 -8.35 -9.57 3.35
N GLU A 62 -7.99 -8.30 3.21
CA GLU A 62 -7.07 -7.64 4.13
C GLU A 62 -7.75 -7.54 5.50
N ILE A 63 -7.23 -8.28 6.47
CA ILE A 63 -7.47 -7.99 7.89
C ILE A 63 -6.70 -6.70 8.17
N GLU A 64 -7.40 -5.57 8.25
CA GLU A 64 -6.83 -4.31 8.73
C GLU A 64 -6.41 -4.46 10.20
N GLU A 65 -5.19 -4.93 10.46
CA GLU A 65 -4.54 -4.70 11.75
C GLU A 65 -4.10 -3.24 11.80
N ILE A 66 -4.83 -2.46 12.61
CA ILE A 66 -4.45 -1.12 13.02
C ILE A 66 -3.12 -1.22 13.77
N LEU A 67 -2.00 -1.02 13.07
CA LEU A 67 -0.69 -0.80 13.67
C LEU A 67 -0.56 0.68 14.08
N GLU A 68 -1.31 1.10 15.10
CA GLU A 68 -0.94 2.30 15.88
C GLU A 68 0.04 1.85 16.97
N ASN A 69 1.31 1.72 16.59
CA ASN A 69 2.40 1.62 17.56
C ASN A 69 2.52 2.96 18.31
N GLY A 70 2.36 2.87 19.63
CA GLY A 70 2.72 3.93 20.55
C GLY A 70 4.17 4.36 20.39
N VAL A 71 4.38 5.67 20.51
CA VAL A 71 5.63 6.23 20.98
C VAL A 71 5.27 7.01 22.24
N GLU A 72 5.59 6.41 23.39
CA GLU A 72 5.66 7.13 24.66
C GLU A 72 6.80 8.15 24.56
N GLU A 73 6.46 9.44 24.53
CA GLU A 73 7.40 10.47 24.98
C GLU A 73 7.25 10.60 26.50
N THR A 74 8.21 10.03 27.23
CA THR A 74 8.35 10.25 28.66
C THR A 74 8.86 11.66 28.90
N ASP A 75 8.01 12.60 29.34
CA ASP A 75 8.46 13.84 29.96
C ASP A 75 8.69 13.61 31.46
N GLY A 76 9.94 13.78 31.88
CA GLY A 76 10.36 13.54 33.24
C GLY A 76 9.77 14.55 34.22
N SER A 77 8.94 14.09 35.14
CA SER A 77 8.97 14.54 36.53
C SER A 77 8.47 13.43 37.48
N PRO A 78 9.20 13.08 38.55
CA PRO A 78 8.76 12.05 39.49
C PRO A 78 7.61 12.62 40.34
N GLN A 79 6.41 12.07 40.21
CA GLN A 79 5.36 12.25 41.21
C GLN A 79 5.14 10.93 41.93
N GLU A 80 5.41 10.95 43.23
CA GLU A 80 5.22 9.85 44.18
C GLU A 80 3.80 9.29 44.06
N ILE A 81 3.70 8.00 43.73
CA ILE A 81 2.49 7.22 43.98
C ILE A 81 2.64 6.58 45.36
N ASP A 82 1.89 7.12 46.33
CA ASP A 82 1.74 6.57 47.67
C ASP A 82 1.23 5.12 47.60
N LEU A 83 2.12 4.20 47.95
CA LEU A 83 1.85 2.77 48.07
C LEU A 83 1.20 2.50 49.44
N PHE A 84 -0.11 2.67 49.56
CA PHE A 84 -0.86 2.13 50.70
C PHE A 84 -2.25 1.64 50.30
N ASP A 85 -2.43 0.31 50.47
CA ASP A 85 -3.68 -0.44 50.63
C ASP A 85 -4.74 -0.28 49.53
N LYS A 86 -5.24 -1.33 48.87
CA LYS A 86 -5.57 -2.65 49.40
C LYS A 86 -6.14 -3.48 48.23
N GLU A 87 -5.61 -4.67 47.99
CA GLU A 87 -6.49 -5.81 47.66
C GLU A 87 -7.14 -6.31 48.96
N PRO A 88 -8.29 -7.02 48.94
CA PRO A 88 -8.86 -7.77 47.82
C PRO A 88 -10.19 -7.24 47.27
#